data_AF-A0A9D7VUC4-F1
#
_entry.id   AF-A0A9D7VUC4-F1
#
_cell.length_a   1.000
_cell.length_b   1.000
_cell.length_c   1.000
_cell.angle_alpha   90.00
_cell.angle_beta   90.00
_cell.angle_gamma   90.00
#
_symmetry.space_group_name_H-M   'P 1'
#
loop_
_entity.id
_entity.type
_entity.pdbx_description
1 polymer ?
#
loop_
_entity_poly.entity_id
_entity_poly.type
_entity_poly.pdbx_seq_one_letter_code
_entity_poly.pdbx_strand_id
1 'polypeptide(L)'
;MLFLMLINHPAVADGLRMDKTEISIAAFAEFVAATGMRTKAERDGGMVYEAGWMTKPGWNWRSPYGMPATPDEPAVHITFDEAASYCRWRGQRLPTRAEWIDAGYTERRRHPAAGFVTGTTYRYPT
;
A
#
# COMPACT_ATOMS: atom_id res chain seq x y z
N MET A 1 8.97 -1.65 3.91
CA MET A 1 7.65 -0.98 3.90
C MET A 1 6.76 -1.75 2.94
N LEU A 2 5.53 -2.09 3.32
CA LEU A 2 4.63 -2.87 2.46
C LEU A 2 3.68 -1.92 1.73
N PHE A 3 3.95 -1.66 0.45
CA PHE A 3 3.09 -0.82 -0.39
C PHE A 3 1.82 -1.59 -0.75
N LEU A 4 0.68 -1.21 -0.16
CA LEU A 4 -0.62 -1.71 -0.60
C LEU A 4 -0.95 -1.08 -1.95
N MET A 5 -0.73 -1.84 -3.02
CA MET A 5 -0.79 -1.36 -4.39
C MET A 5 -1.43 -2.34 -5.39
N LEU A 6 -1.89 -1.71 -6.46
CA LEU A 6 -3.21 -1.79 -7.09
C LEU A 6 -3.08 -0.78 -8.32
N ILE A 7 -3.68 -0.69 -9.53
CA ILE A 7 -4.78 -1.14 -10.43
C ILE A 7 -6.12 -0.34 -10.49
N ASN A 8 -7.19 -0.93 -11.07
CA ASN A 8 -8.43 -0.30 -11.57
C ASN A 8 -8.30 0.69 -12.76
N HIS A 9 -7.96 0.15 -13.93
CA HIS A 9 -8.74 0.35 -15.18
C HIS A 9 -8.31 -0.72 -16.22
N PRO A 10 -9.08 -0.98 -17.29
CA PRO A 10 -9.00 -2.26 -18.01
C PRO A 10 -7.81 -2.37 -18.99
N ALA A 11 -6.82 -3.15 -18.60
CA ALA A 11 -5.90 -3.85 -19.50
C ALA A 11 -5.97 -5.35 -19.20
N VAL A 12 -6.87 -6.06 -19.90
CA VAL A 12 -7.27 -7.43 -19.55
C VAL A 12 -6.14 -8.43 -19.83
N ALA A 13 -5.54 -8.94 -18.76
CA ALA A 13 -5.81 -10.32 -18.39
C ALA A 13 -6.81 -10.32 -17.20
N ASP A 14 -7.83 -11.16 -17.24
CA ASP A 14 -8.78 -11.50 -16.16
C ASP A 14 -9.46 -10.38 -15.35
N GLY A 15 -9.50 -9.14 -15.87
CA GLY A 15 -10.46 -8.11 -15.44
C GLY A 15 -10.23 -7.47 -14.06
N LEU A 16 -9.04 -7.64 -13.48
CA LEU A 16 -8.70 -7.22 -12.13
C LEU A 16 -8.87 -5.69 -11.88
N ARG A 17 -9.70 -5.34 -10.89
CA ARG A 17 -9.85 -3.97 -10.37
C ARG A 17 -9.12 -3.83 -9.04
N MET A 18 -8.20 -2.87 -9.00
CA MET A 18 -7.48 -2.31 -7.85
C MET A 18 -8.06 -0.98 -7.30
N ASP A 19 -7.13 -0.09 -6.93
CA ASP A 19 -7.18 1.35 -6.64
C ASP A 19 -5.87 1.96 -7.24
N LYS A 20 -5.79 3.27 -7.52
CA LYS A 20 -4.63 3.84 -8.27
C LYS A 20 -3.38 4.14 -7.41
N THR A 21 -3.55 4.29 -6.11
CA THR A 21 -2.54 4.80 -5.17
C THR A 21 -2.47 3.92 -3.93
N GLU A 22 -1.49 4.17 -3.08
CA GLU A 22 -1.51 3.76 -1.69
C GLU A 22 -2.78 4.25 -0.96
N ILE A 23 -3.14 3.55 0.12
CA ILE A 23 -4.21 3.98 1.04
C ILE A 23 -3.73 5.21 1.81
N SER A 24 -4.49 6.29 1.75
CA SER A 24 -4.15 7.53 2.46
C SER A 24 -4.49 7.47 3.95
N ILE A 25 -3.90 8.39 4.73
CA ILE A 25 -4.21 8.62 6.14
C ILE A 25 -5.70 8.87 6.36
N ALA A 26 -6.36 9.64 5.48
CA ALA A 26 -7.80 9.88 5.52
C ALA A 26 -8.59 8.57 5.39
N ALA A 27 -8.30 7.76 4.36
CA ALA A 27 -9.00 6.51 4.11
C ALA A 27 -8.78 5.48 5.24
N PHE A 28 -7.57 5.41 5.80
CA PHE A 28 -7.30 4.54 6.96
C PHE A 28 -7.96 5.06 8.25
N ALA A 29 -8.14 6.38 8.39
CA ALA A 29 -8.88 6.96 9.51
C ALA A 29 -10.38 6.61 9.47
N GLU A 30 -11.01 6.56 8.28
CA GLU A 30 -12.40 6.06 8.12
C GLU A 30 -12.54 4.64 8.69
N PHE A 31 -11.62 3.74 8.31
CA PHE A 31 -11.58 2.36 8.78
C PHE A 31 -11.41 2.26 10.30
N VAL A 32 -10.46 3.00 10.87
CA VAL A 32 -10.24 3.02 12.33
C VAL A 32 -11.45 3.57 13.08
N ALA A 33 -12.09 4.63 12.57
CA ALA A 33 -13.30 5.20 13.16
C ALA A 33 -14.50 4.23 13.07
N ALA A 34 -14.65 3.51 11.95
CA ALA A 34 -15.75 2.57 11.73
C ALA A 34 -15.59 1.22 12.46
N THR A 35 -14.37 0.81 12.80
CA THR A 35 -14.09 -0.52 13.39
C THR A 35 -13.55 -0.47 14.82
N GLY A 36 -13.09 0.69 15.30
CA GLY A 36 -12.37 0.80 16.56
C GLY A 36 -10.98 0.15 16.56
N MET A 37 -10.41 -0.19 15.40
CA MET A 37 -9.08 -0.80 15.32
C MET A 37 -8.02 0.15 15.91
N ARG A 38 -7.21 -0.38 16.83
CA ARG A 38 -5.92 0.18 17.25
C ARG A 38 -4.81 -0.67 16.65
N THR A 39 -3.84 -0.08 15.96
CA THR A 39 -2.77 -0.85 15.31
C THR A 39 -1.68 -1.33 16.28
N LYS A 40 -0.80 -2.21 15.81
CA LYS A 40 0.40 -2.66 16.53
C LYS A 40 1.31 -1.48 16.86
N ALA A 41 1.53 -0.56 15.93
CA ALA A 41 2.35 0.63 16.18
C ALA A 41 1.73 1.56 17.23
N GLU A 42 0.41 1.63 17.33
CA GLU A 42 -0.29 2.35 18.39
C GLU A 42 -0.22 1.66 19.78
N ARG A 43 0.29 0.43 19.86
CA ARG A 43 0.61 -0.27 21.12
C ARG A 43 2.10 -0.24 21.44
N ASP A 44 2.92 -0.55 20.45
CA ASP A 44 4.32 -0.96 20.62
C ASP A 44 5.32 0.09 20.10
N GLY A 45 4.86 1.05 19.28
CA GLY A 45 5.70 2.01 18.54
C GLY A 45 5.97 1.60 17.08
N GLY A 46 6.42 2.58 16.29
CA GLY A 46 6.64 2.45 14.86
C GLY A 46 8.04 1.93 14.55
N MET A 47 8.17 0.99 13.60
CA MET A 47 9.44 0.39 13.23
C MET A 47 10.06 1.14 12.05
N VAL A 48 11.24 1.71 12.25
CA VAL A 48 11.97 2.51 11.26
C VAL A 48 13.38 1.99 11.04
N TYR A 49 13.94 2.32 9.87
CA TYR A 49 15.34 2.08 9.56
C TYR A 49 16.08 3.42 9.52
N GLU A 50 17.00 3.62 10.47
CA GLU A 50 17.89 4.78 10.53
C GLU A 50 19.34 4.28 10.46
N ALA A 51 20.06 4.25 11.58
CA ALA A 51 21.35 3.55 11.72
C ALA A 51 21.17 2.03 11.96
N GLY A 52 20.17 1.43 11.31
CA GLY A 52 19.63 0.09 11.61
C GLY A 52 18.14 0.13 11.99
N TRP A 53 17.56 -1.04 12.24
CA TRP A 53 16.16 -1.19 12.64
C TRP A 53 15.94 -0.80 14.09
N MET A 54 15.00 0.10 14.36
CA MET A 54 14.60 0.48 15.71
C MET A 54 13.10 0.80 15.82
N THR A 55 12.54 0.56 17.00
CA THR A 55 11.16 0.94 17.34
C THR A 55 11.14 2.31 18.01
N LYS A 56 10.30 3.22 17.50
CA LYS A 56 10.11 4.58 18.04
C LYS A 56 8.77 4.64 18.80
N PRO A 57 8.75 4.84 20.12
CA PRO A 57 7.51 4.99 20.89
C PRO A 57 6.64 6.13 20.35
N GLY A 58 5.32 5.92 20.32
CA GLY A 58 4.35 6.90 19.81
C GLY A 58 4.30 7.06 18.28
N TRP A 59 5.32 6.62 17.53
CA TRP A 59 5.27 6.64 16.06
C TRP A 59 4.25 5.59 15.59
N ASN A 60 3.32 5.99 14.76
CA ASN A 60 2.23 5.16 14.26
C ASN A 60 1.65 5.80 12.99
N TRP A 61 0.59 5.24 12.41
CA TRP A 61 0.01 5.79 11.18
C TRP A 61 -0.38 7.27 11.29
N ARG A 62 -0.92 7.74 12.43
CA ARG A 62 -1.30 9.15 12.66
C ARG A 62 -0.09 10.09 12.74
N SER A 63 1.05 9.58 13.21
CA SER A 63 2.28 10.33 13.45
C SER A 63 3.50 9.54 12.93
N PRO A 64 3.66 9.39 11.60
CA PRO A 64 4.51 8.35 11.01
C PRO A 64 6.00 8.65 11.13
N TYR A 65 6.37 9.93 11.26
CA TYR A 65 7.71 10.43 11.55
C TYR A 65 7.73 11.22 12.87
N GLY A 66 6.91 10.81 13.84
CA GLY A 66 6.80 11.44 15.18
C GLY A 66 5.99 12.74 15.23
N MET A 67 5.82 13.42 14.09
CA MET A 67 4.90 14.54 13.89
C MET A 67 3.61 14.05 13.19
N PRO A 68 2.47 14.75 13.33
CA PRO A 68 1.23 14.39 12.65
C PRO A 68 1.39 14.36 11.12
N ALA A 69 0.76 13.36 10.49
CA ALA A 69 0.65 13.27 9.03
C ALA A 69 -0.43 14.20 8.45
N THR A 70 -0.31 14.55 7.17
CA THR A 70 -1.40 15.13 6.39
C THR A 70 -2.39 14.05 5.90
N PRO A 71 -3.65 14.38 5.57
CA PRO A 71 -4.67 13.39 5.23
C PRO A 71 -4.39 12.59 3.94
N ASP A 72 -3.61 13.15 3.01
CA ASP A 72 -3.34 12.58 1.69
C ASP A 72 -2.04 11.74 1.64
N GLU A 73 -1.23 11.75 2.71
CA GLU A 73 -0.06 10.89 2.84
C GLU A 73 -0.43 9.39 2.89
N PRO A 74 0.48 8.47 2.48
CA PRO A 74 0.25 7.04 2.60
C PRO A 74 0.26 6.58 4.07
N ALA A 75 -0.70 5.74 4.45
CA ALA A 75 -0.76 5.15 5.79
C ALA A 75 0.35 4.11 6.02
N VAL A 76 1.32 4.45 6.88
CA VAL A 76 2.47 3.59 7.23
C VAL A 76 2.41 3.10 8.68
N HIS A 77 3.37 2.27 9.09
CA HIS A 77 3.36 1.52 10.37
C HIS A 77 2.16 0.56 10.54
N ILE A 78 1.60 0.10 9.40
CA ILE A 78 0.53 -0.90 9.32
C ILE A 78 1.15 -2.29 9.06
N THR A 79 0.70 -3.32 9.78
CA THR A 79 1.11 -4.71 9.52
C THR A 79 0.32 -5.36 8.39
N PHE A 80 0.79 -6.50 7.87
CA PHE A 80 0.11 -7.24 6.79
C PHE A 80 -1.35 -7.59 7.16
N ASP A 81 -1.60 -8.03 8.40
CA ASP A 81 -2.95 -8.46 8.84
C ASP A 81 -3.90 -7.28 9.10
N GLU A 82 -3.38 -6.14 9.53
CA GLU A 82 -4.14 -4.89 9.67
C GLU A 82 -4.51 -4.32 8.30
N ALA A 83 -3.56 -4.34 7.35
CA ALA A 83 -3.79 -3.98 5.96
C ALA A 83 -4.80 -4.92 5.27
N ALA A 84 -4.70 -6.24 5.51
CA ALA A 84 -5.69 -7.21 5.05
C ALA A 84 -7.07 -6.99 5.69
N SER A 85 -7.13 -6.48 6.93
CA SER A 85 -8.38 -6.15 7.63
C SER A 85 -9.03 -4.90 7.05
N TYR A 86 -8.24 -3.87 6.72
CA TYR A 86 -8.71 -2.70 5.97
C TYR A 86 -9.35 -3.12 4.64
N CYS A 87 -8.64 -3.94 3.83
CA CYS A 87 -9.18 -4.41 2.55
C CYS A 87 -10.49 -5.19 2.75
N ARG A 88 -10.56 -6.12 3.72
CA ARG A 88 -11.79 -6.87 4.02
C ARG A 88 -12.96 -5.95 4.40
N TRP A 89 -12.72 -4.90 5.19
CA TRP A 89 -13.73 -3.90 5.55
C TRP A 89 -14.26 -3.14 4.32
N ARG A 90 -13.40 -2.85 3.34
CA ARG A 90 -13.79 -2.24 2.04
C ARG A 90 -14.46 -3.22 1.07
N GLY A 91 -14.66 -4.50 1.43
CA GLY A 91 -15.12 -5.54 0.49
C GLY A 91 -14.07 -5.96 -0.55
N GLN A 92 -12.79 -5.65 -0.29
CA GLN A 92 -11.63 -5.92 -1.14
C GLN A 92 -10.72 -7.01 -0.51
N ARG A 93 -9.57 -7.26 -1.15
CA ARG A 93 -8.46 -8.07 -0.61
C ARG A 93 -7.12 -7.44 -0.96
N LEU A 94 -6.05 -7.93 -0.32
CA LEU A 94 -4.68 -7.66 -0.76
C LEU A 94 -4.41 -8.23 -2.17
N PRO A 95 -3.45 -7.66 -2.92
CA PRO A 95 -2.94 -8.25 -4.14
C PRO A 95 -2.18 -9.54 -3.83
N THR A 96 -2.21 -10.51 -4.73
CA THR A 96 -1.17 -11.55 -4.79
C THR A 96 0.12 -10.97 -5.37
N ARG A 97 1.26 -11.65 -5.14
CA ARG A 97 2.55 -11.23 -5.71
C ARG A 97 2.53 -11.17 -7.25
N ALA A 98 1.78 -12.05 -7.91
CA ALA A 98 1.66 -12.06 -9.37
C ALA A 98 0.92 -10.82 -9.88
N GLU A 99 -0.22 -10.49 -9.26
CA GLU A 99 -1.03 -9.32 -9.60
C GLU A 99 -0.30 -8.00 -9.33
N TRP A 100 0.44 -7.90 -8.22
CA TRP A 100 1.24 -6.72 -7.90
C TRP A 100 2.40 -6.51 -8.88
N ILE A 101 3.05 -7.60 -9.32
CA ILE A 101 4.08 -7.55 -10.36
C ILE A 101 3.46 -7.12 -11.70
N ASP A 102 2.31 -7.67 -12.08
CA ASP A 102 1.67 -7.30 -13.35
C ASP A 102 1.19 -5.84 -13.34
N ALA A 103 0.71 -5.34 -12.20
CA ALA A 103 0.32 -3.95 -11.98
C ALA A 103 1.46 -2.95 -12.18
N GLY A 104 2.60 -3.20 -11.54
CA GLY A 104 3.71 -2.25 -11.47
C GLY A 104 4.79 -2.43 -12.54
N TYR A 105 4.91 -3.62 -13.13
CA TYR A 105 6.10 -4.01 -13.90
C TYR A 105 5.81 -4.64 -15.26
N THR A 106 4.56 -5.01 -15.58
CA THR A 106 4.17 -5.35 -16.96
C THR A 106 3.78 -4.09 -17.72
N GLU A 107 4.38 -3.86 -18.90
CA GLU A 107 3.93 -2.79 -19.79
C GLU A 107 2.55 -3.14 -20.37
N ARG A 108 1.50 -2.51 -19.83
CA ARG A 108 0.10 -2.73 -20.21
C ARG A 108 -0.46 -1.61 -21.12
N ARG A 109 0.31 -0.58 -21.46
CA ARG A 109 -0.15 0.53 -22.32
C ARG A 109 -0.31 0.09 -23.78
N ARG A 110 -1.35 0.61 -24.45
CA ARG A 110 -1.58 0.45 -25.90
C ARG A 110 -0.52 1.16 -26.76
N HIS A 111 0.05 2.23 -26.23
CA HIS A 111 1.15 2.98 -26.81
C HIS A 111 2.24 3.09 -25.73
N PRO A 112 3.21 2.16 -25.71
CA PRO A 112 4.30 2.17 -24.74
C PRO A 112 5.26 3.34 -25.03
N ALA A 113 6.05 3.74 -24.03
CA ALA A 113 7.11 4.72 -24.22
C ALA A 113 8.29 4.09 -24.99
N ALA A 114 9.17 4.91 -25.59
CA ALA A 114 10.35 4.42 -26.30
C ALA A 114 11.21 3.51 -25.40
N GLY A 115 11.57 2.33 -25.89
CA GLY A 115 12.27 1.28 -25.14
C GLY A 115 11.37 0.29 -24.38
N PHE A 116 10.06 0.56 -24.27
CA PHE A 116 9.08 -0.33 -23.64
C PHE A 116 8.27 -1.12 -24.67
N VAL A 117 7.92 -2.37 -24.34
CA VAL A 117 7.22 -3.30 -25.24
C VAL A 117 6.02 -3.90 -24.51
N THR A 118 4.80 -3.64 -25.02
CA THR A 118 3.54 -4.10 -24.42
C THR A 118 3.52 -5.62 -24.23
N GLY A 119 3.10 -6.07 -23.03
CA GLY A 119 3.14 -7.46 -22.59
C GLY A 119 4.47 -7.90 -21.96
N THR A 120 5.51 -7.06 -21.95
CA THR A 120 6.79 -7.36 -21.28
C THR A 120 6.72 -7.02 -19.80
N THR A 121 7.03 -7.99 -18.94
CA THR A 121 7.27 -7.75 -17.50
C THR A 121 8.75 -7.45 -17.26
N TYR A 122 9.04 -6.24 -16.81
CA TYR A 122 10.39 -5.78 -16.51
C TYR A 122 10.83 -6.25 -15.11
N ARG A 123 12.13 -6.51 -14.92
CA ARG A 123 12.64 -6.84 -13.58
C ARG A 123 12.60 -5.62 -12.67
N TYR A 124 12.31 -5.86 -11.40
CA TYR A 124 12.57 -4.92 -10.32
C TYR A 124 14.06 -4.51 -10.34
N PRO A 125 14.41 -3.21 -10.25
CA PRO A 125 15.80 -2.77 -10.15
C PRO A 125 16.36 -3.16 -8.77
N THR A 126 17.29 -4.12 -8.77
CA THR A 126 17.97 -4.66 -7.58
C THR A 126 19.19 -3.84 -7.19
#